data_AF-A0A2G6KDQ4-F1
#
_entry.id   AF-A0A2G6KDQ4-F1
#
_cell.length_a   1.000
_cell.length_b   1.000
_cell.length_c   1.000
_cell.angle_alpha   90.00
_cell.angle_beta   90.00
_cell.angle_gamma   90.00
#
_symmetry.space_group_name_H-M   'P 1'
#
loop_
_entity.id
_entity.type
_entity.pdbx_description
1 polymer ?
#
loop_
_entity_poly.entity_id
_entity_poly.type
_entity_poly.pdbx_seq_one_letter_code
_entity_poly.pdbx_strand_id
1 'polypeptide(L)'
;MKRIAIMAVFLLLLIPWIVGCTSTSDEQKEFDFTGTFGITISKKGEISRTDTFVLTQDEELVVGKYAHLEYVSENRLETFYDVIGDILTPDTAEIRLTLLQAFPPESEPEKEMTLKIILQENGEILHVNEWNLDVPRME
;
A
#
# COMPACT_ATOMS: atom_id res chain seq x y z
N MET A 1 21.06 48.04 -65.94
CA MET A 1 20.75 46.85 -66.77
C MET A 1 21.56 45.66 -66.25
N LYS A 2 20.98 44.45 -66.37
CA LYS A 2 21.54 43.11 -66.09
C LYS A 2 21.62 42.67 -64.62
N ARG A 3 20.54 42.03 -64.19
CA ARG A 3 20.54 40.96 -63.18
C ARG A 3 21.23 39.74 -63.79
N ILE A 4 22.21 39.17 -63.11
CA ILE A 4 22.79 37.87 -63.44
C ILE A 4 22.49 36.94 -62.27
N ALA A 5 21.63 35.96 -62.54
CA ALA A 5 21.39 34.82 -61.69
C ALA A 5 22.53 33.80 -61.90
N ILE A 6 23.12 33.29 -60.82
CA ILE A 6 23.80 32.00 -60.83
C ILE A 6 23.30 31.20 -59.63
N MET A 7 22.57 30.16 -59.99
CA MET A 7 22.09 29.07 -59.15
C MET A 7 23.30 28.16 -58.86
N ALA A 8 23.59 27.89 -57.59
CA ALA A 8 24.52 26.84 -57.19
C ALA A 8 23.89 26.06 -56.03
N VAL A 9 23.44 24.86 -56.38
CA VAL A 9 23.00 23.79 -55.49
C VAL A 9 24.18 23.40 -54.61
N PHE A 10 24.04 23.52 -53.29
CA PHE A 10 24.91 22.82 -52.35
C PHE A 10 24.07 22.09 -51.31
N LEU A 11 24.24 20.78 -51.38
CA LEU A 11 23.71 19.71 -50.56
C LEU A 11 24.29 19.76 -49.14
N LEU A 12 23.58 19.14 -48.19
CA LEU A 12 23.96 18.80 -46.80
C LEU A 12 23.80 19.88 -45.73
N LEU A 13 22.78 19.71 -44.87
CA LEU A 13 22.97 19.04 -43.57
C LEU A 13 21.62 18.80 -42.88
N LEU A 14 21.40 17.53 -42.57
CA LEU A 14 20.41 17.00 -41.64
C LEU A 14 20.63 17.60 -40.25
N ILE A 15 19.59 18.16 -39.64
CA ILE A 15 19.39 18.07 -38.19
C ILE A 15 17.87 17.89 -37.96
N PRO A 16 17.36 16.66 -37.79
CA PRO A 16 16.06 16.52 -37.17
C PRO A 16 16.18 17.08 -35.74
N TRP A 17 15.28 18.00 -35.39
CA TRP A 17 15.01 18.32 -34.01
C TRP A 17 14.55 17.04 -33.33
N ILE A 18 15.49 16.36 -32.69
CA ILE A 18 15.17 15.43 -31.61
C ILE A 18 14.65 16.33 -30.50
N VAL A 19 13.35 16.61 -30.52
CA VAL A 19 12.64 16.87 -29.27
C VAL A 19 12.73 15.55 -28.54
N GLY A 20 13.77 15.42 -27.72
CA GLY A 20 13.79 14.42 -26.68
C GLY A 20 12.64 14.77 -25.75
N CYS A 21 11.47 14.20 -26.02
CA CYS A 21 10.56 13.87 -24.94
C CYS A 21 11.34 12.84 -24.11
N THR A 22 12.11 13.32 -23.14
CA THR A 22 12.42 12.52 -21.97
C THR A 22 11.07 12.37 -21.28
N SER A 23 10.32 11.33 -21.64
CA SER A 23 9.39 10.76 -20.67
C SER A 23 10.30 10.18 -19.58
N THR A 24 10.70 11.04 -18.64
CA THR A 24 10.96 10.57 -17.29
C THR A 24 9.61 10.02 -16.88
N SER A 25 9.42 8.72 -17.09
CA SER A 25 8.45 7.98 -16.31
C SER A 25 8.97 8.16 -14.89
N ASP A 26 8.36 9.06 -14.13
CA ASP A 26 8.51 8.99 -12.69
C ASP A 26 8.14 7.55 -12.34
N GLU A 27 9.11 6.80 -11.83
CA GLU A 27 8.88 5.45 -11.36
C GLU A 27 7.89 5.58 -10.21
N GLN A 28 6.63 5.27 -10.48
CA GLN A 28 5.57 5.22 -9.48
C GLN A 28 6.03 4.26 -8.39
N LYS A 29 6.27 4.79 -7.19
CA LYS A 29 6.98 4.09 -6.14
C LYS A 29 5.99 3.24 -5.34
N GLU A 30 5.81 2.00 -5.78
CA GLU A 30 4.96 1.00 -5.11
C GLU A 30 5.73 0.30 -3.98
N PHE A 31 5.09 0.11 -2.83
CA PHE A 31 5.65 -0.61 -1.69
C PHE A 31 4.69 -1.66 -1.16
N ASP A 32 5.17 -2.90 -1.04
CA ASP A 32 4.38 -3.99 -0.46
C ASP A 32 4.76 -4.25 1.00
N PHE A 33 3.77 -4.49 1.84
CA PHE A 33 3.90 -4.82 3.25
C PHE A 33 3.18 -6.12 3.53
N THR A 34 3.92 -7.13 3.99
CA THR A 34 3.32 -8.36 4.53
C THR A 34 3.80 -8.56 5.94
N GLY A 35 2.88 -8.96 6.82
CA GLY A 35 3.24 -9.16 8.21
C GLY A 35 2.19 -9.90 9.01
N THR A 36 2.65 -10.47 10.12
CA THR A 36 1.82 -11.12 11.12
C THR A 36 2.26 -10.68 12.49
N PHE A 37 1.31 -10.33 13.36
CA PHE A 37 1.56 -10.09 14.77
C PHE A 37 0.53 -10.82 15.63
N GLY A 38 0.91 -11.10 16.88
CA GLY A 38 0.05 -11.80 17.81
C GLY A 38 0.14 -11.25 19.23
N ILE A 39 -0.98 -11.27 19.94
CA ILE A 39 -1.09 -10.90 21.34
C ILE A 39 -1.76 -12.02 22.14
N THR A 40 -1.36 -12.17 23.41
CA THR A 40 -2.04 -13.03 24.37
C THR A 40 -2.32 -12.25 25.65
N ILE A 41 -3.59 -12.22 26.07
CA ILE A 41 -4.06 -11.53 27.27
C ILE A 41 -4.69 -12.55 28.22
N SER A 42 -4.16 -12.67 29.44
CA SER A 42 -4.58 -13.70 30.41
C SER A 42 -5.42 -13.21 31.59
N LYS A 43 -5.78 -11.92 31.67
CA LYS A 43 -6.36 -11.31 32.89
C LYS A 43 -7.84 -11.63 33.16
N LYS A 44 -8.63 -12.14 32.19
CA LYS A 44 -10.10 -12.37 32.35
C LYS A 44 -10.66 -13.52 31.50
N GLY A 45 -9.85 -14.54 31.25
CA GLY A 45 -10.05 -15.50 30.16
C GLY A 45 -8.85 -15.40 29.23
N GLU A 46 -8.39 -16.53 28.71
CA GLU A 46 -7.30 -16.55 27.75
C GLU A 46 -7.85 -16.06 26.42
N ILE A 47 -7.42 -14.85 26.02
CA ILE A 47 -7.67 -14.32 24.70
C ILE A 47 -6.34 -14.35 23.95
N SER A 48 -6.30 -15.03 22.81
CA SER A 48 -5.20 -14.93 21.87
C SER A 48 -5.71 -14.38 20.56
N ARG A 49 -4.96 -13.45 19.98
CA ARG A 49 -5.30 -12.81 18.71
C ARG A 49 -4.08 -12.82 17.83
N THR A 50 -4.28 -13.17 16.56
CA THR A 50 -3.26 -13.11 15.51
C THR A 50 -3.84 -12.35 14.34
N ASP A 51 -3.16 -11.29 13.93
CA ASP A 51 -3.52 -10.52 12.75
C ASP A 51 -2.45 -10.70 11.69
N THR A 52 -2.90 -10.90 10.45
CA THR A 52 -2.04 -10.98 9.27
C THR A 52 -2.51 -9.99 8.23
N PHE A 53 -1.59 -9.32 7.57
CA PHE A 53 -1.92 -8.38 6.50
C PHE A 53 -1.00 -8.55 5.30
N VAL A 54 -1.54 -8.19 4.14
CA VAL A 54 -0.81 -8.00 2.88
C VAL A 54 -1.34 -6.69 2.30
N LEU A 55 -0.51 -5.66 2.29
CA LEU A 55 -0.85 -4.31 1.86
C LEU A 55 0.10 -3.86 0.76
N THR A 56 -0.41 -3.03 -0.14
CA THR A 56 0.35 -2.37 -1.18
C THR A 56 0.07 -0.89 -1.06
N GLN A 57 1.12 -0.09 -0.97
CA GLN A 57 1.09 1.36 -0.92
C GLN A 57 1.56 1.93 -2.26
N ASP A 58 0.77 2.86 -2.78
CA ASP A 58 1.06 3.74 -3.91
C ASP A 58 0.97 5.20 -3.43
N GLU A 59 1.35 6.17 -4.26
CA GLU A 59 1.58 7.59 -3.89
C GLU A 59 0.55 8.23 -2.95
N GLU A 60 -0.74 7.88 -3.10
CA GLU A 60 -1.84 8.42 -2.30
C GLU A 60 -2.71 7.34 -1.62
N LEU A 61 -2.43 6.05 -1.86
CA LEU A 61 -3.36 4.97 -1.56
C LEU A 61 -2.68 3.76 -0.91
N VAL A 62 -3.37 3.12 0.03
CA VAL A 62 -3.02 1.81 0.58
C VAL A 62 -4.15 0.84 0.32
N VAL A 63 -3.86 -0.30 -0.32
CA VAL A 63 -4.85 -1.35 -0.61
C VAL A 63 -4.35 -2.70 -0.14
N GLY A 64 -5.25 -3.67 0.07
CA GLY A 64 -4.82 -5.02 0.38
C GLY A 64 -5.84 -5.86 1.12
N LYS A 65 -5.33 -6.79 1.92
CA LYS A 65 -6.13 -7.74 2.71
C LYS A 65 -5.66 -7.73 4.16
N TYR A 66 -6.61 -7.96 5.07
CA TYR A 66 -6.36 -8.12 6.48
C TYR A 66 -7.12 -9.35 6.98
N ALA A 67 -6.44 -10.21 7.74
CA ALA A 67 -7.02 -11.40 8.36
C ALA A 67 -6.82 -11.32 9.86
N HIS A 68 -7.87 -11.59 10.62
CA HIS A 68 -7.91 -11.52 12.07
C HIS A 68 -8.42 -12.84 12.63
N LEU A 69 -7.59 -13.50 13.42
CA LEU A 69 -7.89 -14.76 14.09
C LEU A 69 -7.86 -14.52 15.60
N GLU A 70 -9.01 -14.67 16.25
CA GLU A 70 -9.16 -14.51 17.69
C GLU A 70 -9.66 -15.82 18.32
N TYR A 71 -9.05 -16.18 19.45
CA TYR A 71 -9.53 -17.21 20.35
C TYR A 71 -9.95 -16.56 21.65
N VAL A 72 -11.20 -16.76 22.04
CA VAL A 72 -11.72 -16.38 23.36
C VAL A 72 -12.14 -17.66 24.07
N SER A 73 -11.31 -18.11 25.01
CA SER A 73 -11.47 -19.46 25.61
C SER A 73 -11.45 -20.55 24.53
N GLU A 74 -12.52 -21.36 24.39
CA GLU A 74 -12.60 -22.42 23.37
C GLU A 74 -13.20 -21.94 22.03
N ASN A 75 -13.66 -20.69 21.96
CA ASN A 75 -14.29 -20.16 20.76
C ASN A 75 -13.23 -19.56 19.83
N ARG A 76 -13.30 -19.93 18.54
CA ARG A 76 -12.46 -19.38 17.48
C ARG A 76 -13.29 -18.48 16.57
N LEU A 77 -12.82 -17.26 16.35
CA LEU A 77 -13.33 -16.32 15.37
C LEU A 77 -12.24 -16.02 14.34
N GLU A 78 -12.54 -16.21 13.07
CA GLU A 78 -11.64 -15.92 11.96
C GLU A 78 -12.34 -14.97 10.99
N THR A 79 -11.73 -13.83 10.69
CA THR A 79 -12.33 -12.77 9.89
C THR A 79 -11.37 -12.29 8.83
N PHE A 80 -11.91 -11.98 7.65
CA PHE A 80 -11.16 -11.52 6.49
C PHE A 80 -11.76 -10.20 6.02
N TYR A 81 -10.89 -9.23 5.74
CA TYR A 81 -11.26 -7.87 5.36
C TYR A 81 -10.52 -7.45 4.08
N ASP A 82 -11.20 -6.65 3.29
CA ASP A 82 -10.58 -5.79 2.29
C ASP A 82 -10.04 -4.53 2.94
N VAL A 83 -8.87 -4.07 2.48
CA VAL A 83 -8.24 -2.84 2.94
C VAL A 83 -8.25 -1.82 1.82
N ILE A 84 -8.77 -0.63 2.10
CA ILE A 84 -8.61 0.58 1.28
C ILE A 84 -8.30 1.73 2.24
N GLY A 85 -7.25 2.49 1.98
CA GLY A 85 -6.85 3.60 2.82
C GLY A 85 -6.20 4.73 2.06
N ASP A 86 -6.28 5.91 2.66
CA ASP A 86 -5.73 7.15 2.13
C ASP A 86 -4.45 7.50 2.89
N ILE A 87 -3.43 7.96 2.17
CA ILE A 87 -2.20 8.48 2.77
C ILE A 87 -2.47 9.89 3.30
N LEU A 88 -2.29 10.08 4.61
CA LEU A 88 -2.52 11.37 5.28
C LEU A 88 -1.26 12.24 5.28
N THR A 89 -0.11 11.61 5.49
CA THR A 89 1.23 12.21 5.47
C THR A 89 2.20 11.19 4.87
N PRO A 90 3.44 11.57 4.47
CA PRO A 90 4.39 10.63 3.86
C PRO A 90 4.65 9.35 4.67
N ASP A 91 4.43 9.41 5.98
CA ASP A 91 4.65 8.38 6.98
C ASP A 91 3.37 7.90 7.67
N THR A 92 2.18 8.35 7.28
CA THR A 92 0.93 7.96 7.95
C THR A 92 -0.19 7.73 6.95
N ALA A 93 -0.92 6.64 7.12
CA ALA A 93 -2.14 6.36 6.37
C ALA A 93 -3.31 6.02 7.30
N GLU A 94 -4.53 6.28 6.84
CA GLU A 94 -5.76 5.81 7.47
C GLU A 94 -6.38 4.75 6.57
N ILE A 95 -6.49 3.52 7.08
CA ILE A 95 -7.02 2.38 6.35
C ILE A 95 -8.41 2.02 6.86
N ARG A 96 -9.32 1.74 5.92
CA ARG A 96 -10.63 1.16 6.17
C ARG A 96 -10.59 -0.33 5.86
N LEU A 97 -10.99 -1.12 6.84
CA LEU A 97 -11.20 -2.56 6.73
C LEU A 97 -12.68 -2.81 6.46
N THR A 98 -13.01 -3.52 5.39
CA THR A 98 -14.38 -3.93 5.06
C THR A 98 -14.49 -5.44 5.13
N LEU A 99 -15.37 -5.95 5.99
CA LEU A 99 -15.53 -7.38 6.22
C LEU A 99 -15.98 -8.08 4.93
N LEU A 100 -15.22 -9.10 4.54
CA LEU A 100 -15.55 -9.98 3.44
C LEU A 100 -16.19 -11.28 3.93
N GLN A 101 -15.61 -11.84 4.99
CA GLN A 101 -15.98 -13.16 5.46
C GLN A 101 -15.63 -13.32 6.93
N ALA A 102 -16.44 -14.11 7.63
CA ALA A 102 -16.24 -14.49 9.02
C ALA A 102 -16.54 -15.98 9.20
N PHE A 103 -15.78 -16.62 10.09
CA PHE A 103 -15.99 -17.99 10.52
C PHE A 103 -15.99 -18.06 12.06
N PRO A 104 -16.97 -18.74 12.66
CA PRO A 104 -18.08 -19.43 11.99
C PRO A 104 -19.09 -18.43 11.37
N PRO A 105 -19.87 -18.82 10.34
CA PRO A 105 -20.69 -17.89 9.55
C PRO A 105 -21.82 -17.22 10.34
N GLU A 106 -22.22 -17.78 11.48
CA GLU A 106 -23.16 -17.20 12.43
C GLU A 106 -22.55 -16.11 13.35
N SER A 107 -21.25 -15.85 13.24
CA SER A 107 -20.62 -14.76 13.96
C SER A 107 -21.07 -13.40 13.43
N GLU A 108 -21.11 -12.40 14.31
CA GLU A 108 -21.45 -11.02 13.99
C GLU A 108 -20.26 -10.08 14.28
N PRO A 109 -19.12 -10.22 13.58
CA PRO A 109 -18.00 -9.31 13.77
C PRO A 109 -18.30 -7.92 13.21
N GLU A 110 -17.43 -6.96 13.54
CA GLU A 110 -17.52 -5.61 13.00
C GLU A 110 -17.38 -5.64 11.47
N LYS A 111 -18.35 -5.01 10.79
CA LYS A 111 -18.40 -4.99 9.32
C LYS A 111 -17.41 -4.02 8.71
N GLU A 112 -17.13 -2.94 9.43
CA GLU A 112 -16.18 -1.92 9.02
C GLU A 112 -15.36 -1.49 10.22
N MET A 113 -14.05 -1.36 10.03
CA MET A 113 -13.12 -0.81 11.02
C MET A 113 -12.22 0.22 10.35
N THR A 114 -11.77 1.20 11.12
CA THR A 114 -10.79 2.19 10.64
C THR A 114 -9.56 2.14 11.52
N LEU A 115 -8.41 1.92 10.90
CA LEU A 115 -7.13 1.88 11.58
C LEU A 115 -6.24 3.00 11.05
N LYS A 116 -5.43 3.57 11.93
CA LYS A 116 -4.35 4.46 11.54
C LYS A 116 -3.04 3.68 11.59
N ILE A 117 -2.27 3.79 10.53
CA ILE A 117 -0.98 3.12 10.39
C ILE A 117 0.14 4.15 10.20
N ILE A 118 1.30 3.90 10.80
CA ILE A 118 2.51 4.69 10.59
C ILE A 118 3.49 3.85 9.76
N LEU A 119 4.03 4.46 8.72
CA LEU A 119 4.97 3.94 7.75
C LEU A 119 6.32 4.63 8.01
N GLN A 120 7.36 3.90 8.45
CA GLN A 120 8.66 4.54 8.70
C GLN A 120 9.41 4.88 7.39
N GLU A 121 10.41 5.78 7.47
CA GLU A 121 11.06 6.62 6.41
C GLU A 121 11.43 5.98 5.06
N ASN A 122 11.27 4.67 4.88
CA ASN A 122 11.60 3.90 3.69
C ASN A 122 10.53 2.87 3.28
N GLY A 123 9.40 2.80 3.99
CA GLY A 123 8.40 1.76 3.81
C GLY A 123 8.85 0.38 4.34
N GLU A 124 9.82 0.33 5.25
CA GLU A 124 10.28 -0.95 5.82
C GLU A 124 9.43 -1.42 7.00
N ILE A 125 8.82 -0.51 7.75
CA ILE A 125 8.13 -0.84 9.00
C ILE A 125 6.74 -0.23 9.04
N LEU A 126 5.75 -1.06 9.39
CA LEU A 126 4.36 -0.68 9.63
C LEU A 126 4.03 -0.78 11.12
N HIS A 127 3.48 0.30 11.67
CA HIS A 127 2.86 0.35 13.01
C HIS A 127 1.36 0.46 12.88
N VAL A 128 0.60 -0.29 13.68
CA VAL A 128 -0.85 -0.15 13.77
C VAL A 128 -1.20 0.47 15.13
N ASN A 129 -1.96 1.58 15.12
CA ASN A 129 -2.29 2.37 16.32
C ASN A 129 -2.97 1.59 17.47
N GLU A 130 -3.57 0.42 17.19
CA GLU A 130 -4.10 -0.44 18.25
C GLU A 130 -3.01 -1.20 19.04
N TRP A 131 -1.81 -1.38 18.49
CA TRP A 131 -0.88 -2.43 18.95
C TRP A 131 0.55 -1.95 19.29
N ASN A 132 1.00 -0.76 18.87
CA ASN A 132 2.38 -0.25 19.11
C ASN A 132 3.45 -1.33 18.85
N LEU A 133 3.40 -2.03 17.72
CA LEU A 133 4.34 -3.08 17.33
C LEU A 133 4.91 -2.78 15.94
N ASP A 134 6.24 -2.82 15.81
CA ASP A 134 6.96 -2.73 14.54
C ASP A 134 6.82 -4.04 13.75
N VAL A 135 6.31 -3.98 12.51
CA VAL A 135 6.28 -5.12 11.60
C VAL A 135 7.16 -4.85 10.37
N PRO A 136 8.25 -5.62 10.15
CA PRO A 136 9.14 -5.42 9.01
C PRO A 136 8.54 -5.96 7.70
N ARG A 137 8.88 -5.32 6.58
CA ARG A 137 8.57 -5.79 5.23
C ARG A 137 9.24 -7.15 4.96
N MET A 138 8.47 -8.15 4.51
CA MET A 138 9.00 -9.40 3.96
C MET A 138 8.90 -9.37 2.43
N GLU A 139 10.04 -9.60 1.76
CA GLU A 139 10.16 -9.76 0.30
C GLU A 139 9.66 -11.12 -0.20
#